data_AF-A0A7J7GRI7-F1
#
_entry.id   AF-A0A7J7GRI7-F1
#
_cell.length_a   1.000
_cell.length_b   1.000
_cell.length_c   1.000
_cell.angle_alpha   90.00
_cell.angle_beta   90.00
_cell.angle_gamma   90.00
#
_symmetry.space_group_name_H-M   'P 1'
#
loop_
_entity.id
_entity.type
_entity.pdbx_description
1 polymer ?
#
loop_
_entity_poly.entity_id
_entity_poly.type
_entity_poly.pdbx_seq_one_letter_code
_entity_poly.pdbx_strand_id
1 'polypeptide(L)'
;IISTTITTLASKENNPSDFLFLRTRQPFLQGTNRFLAQSPRVTMKCDKGDKYPRVCALKGSFGHDCCNKRCVNVMTDKFNCGKCGKKCKYSEMCCGGECANPSVDEKHCGNCNMKCKTEGSCVYGMCSYDY
;
A
#
# COMPACT_ATOMS: atom_id res chain seq x y z
N ILE A 1 3.98 -31.16 -45.00
CA ILE A 1 3.73 -31.27 -43.54
C ILE A 1 4.46 -30.09 -42.91
N ILE A 2 3.80 -28.94 -42.85
CA ILE A 2 4.41 -27.66 -42.47
C ILE A 2 4.21 -27.52 -40.96
N SER A 3 5.29 -27.57 -40.19
CA SER A 3 5.29 -27.33 -38.74
C SER A 3 4.78 -25.93 -38.44
N THR A 4 3.60 -25.83 -37.86
CA THR A 4 3.11 -24.62 -37.21
C THR A 4 3.65 -24.58 -35.79
N THR A 5 4.62 -23.72 -35.54
CA THR A 5 5.01 -23.32 -34.19
C THR A 5 4.62 -21.87 -33.93
N ILE A 6 4.32 -21.60 -32.66
CA ILE A 6 4.16 -20.28 -31.99
C ILE A 6 2.67 -19.85 -31.98
N THR A 7 2.04 -19.64 -30.82
CA THR A 7 2.38 -18.53 -29.92
C THR A 7 1.85 -18.78 -28.49
N THR A 8 2.75 -18.81 -27.51
CA THR A 8 2.39 -18.61 -26.10
C THR A 8 2.13 -17.13 -25.87
N LEU A 9 0.92 -16.78 -25.42
CA LEU A 9 0.60 -15.43 -24.96
C LEU A 9 1.31 -15.20 -23.61
N ALA A 10 2.45 -14.53 -23.65
CA ALA A 10 3.10 -14.02 -22.44
C ALA A 10 2.35 -12.77 -21.95
N SER A 11 1.75 -12.88 -20.78
CA SER A 11 1.12 -11.79 -20.05
C SER A 11 2.10 -10.64 -19.84
N LYS A 12 1.73 -9.43 -20.27
CA LYS A 12 2.49 -8.21 -20.04
C LYS A 12 2.53 -7.90 -18.53
N GLU A 13 3.66 -8.16 -17.90
CA GLU A 13 4.00 -7.54 -16.62
C GLU A 13 4.46 -6.10 -16.89
N ASN A 14 3.56 -5.13 -16.70
CA ASN A 14 3.89 -3.72 -16.77
C ASN A 14 4.64 -3.32 -15.49
N ASN A 15 5.95 -3.50 -15.48
CA ASN A 15 6.82 -3.02 -14.41
C ASN A 15 7.18 -1.55 -14.67
N PRO A 16 6.82 -0.59 -13.80
CA PRO A 16 6.97 0.85 -14.03
C PRO A 16 8.41 1.37 -13.85
N SER A 17 9.42 0.53 -14.09
CA SER A 17 10.83 0.88 -13.86
C SER A 17 11.54 1.49 -15.07
N ASP A 18 10.94 1.48 -16.27
CA ASP A 18 11.61 1.85 -17.53
C ASP A 18 11.19 3.23 -18.07
N PHE A 19 11.26 4.28 -17.25
CA PHE A 19 11.16 5.66 -17.74
C PHE A 19 12.54 6.30 -17.95
N LEU A 20 13.04 6.07 -19.17
CA LEU A 20 13.82 6.97 -20.05
C LEU A 20 14.69 8.06 -19.41
N PHE A 21 16.02 7.89 -19.48
CA PHE A 21 16.97 9.00 -19.46
C PHE A 21 17.63 9.18 -20.83
N LEU A 22 16.99 9.96 -21.69
CA LEU A 22 17.69 10.71 -22.73
C LEU A 22 18.35 11.91 -22.05
N ARG A 23 19.68 11.92 -21.88
CA ARG A 23 20.42 13.17 -22.07
C ARG A 23 21.94 13.03 -22.24
N THR A 24 22.35 13.50 -23.43
CA THR A 24 23.50 14.37 -23.73
C THR A 24 24.90 13.94 -23.31
N ARG A 25 25.64 13.51 -24.34
CA ARG A 25 27.10 13.54 -24.45
C ARG A 25 27.67 14.88 -23.99
N GLN A 26 28.78 14.85 -23.25
CA GLN A 26 29.92 15.77 -23.41
C GLN A 26 31.21 15.05 -22.96
N PRO A 27 32.39 15.48 -23.45
CA PRO A 27 33.38 14.61 -24.04
C PRO A 27 34.57 14.27 -23.13
N PHE A 28 35.23 13.17 -23.48
CA PHE A 28 36.64 12.83 -23.29
C PHE A 28 37.42 13.61 -22.22
N LEU A 29 37.77 12.95 -21.12
CA LEU A 29 39.11 13.03 -20.54
C LEU A 29 39.41 11.72 -19.80
N GLN A 30 40.50 11.08 -20.22
CA GLN A 30 41.00 9.81 -19.71
C GLN A 30 41.31 9.89 -18.22
N GLY A 31 40.76 8.93 -17.47
CA GLY A 31 41.19 8.62 -16.12
C GLY A 31 40.94 7.15 -15.87
N THR A 32 41.98 6.33 -15.93
CA THR A 32 41.94 4.94 -15.47
C THR A 32 41.84 4.94 -13.96
N ASN A 33 40.64 5.13 -13.44
CA ASN A 33 40.30 4.72 -12.11
C ASN A 33 39.23 3.65 -12.27
N ARG A 34 39.55 2.44 -11.82
CA ARG A 34 38.55 1.40 -11.61
C ARG A 34 37.73 1.82 -10.37
N PHE A 35 37.06 2.97 -10.47
CA PHE A 35 35.97 3.33 -9.58
C PHE A 35 34.90 2.29 -9.88
N LEU A 36 34.74 1.33 -8.97
CA LEU A 36 33.46 0.67 -8.86
C LEU A 36 32.46 1.80 -8.69
N ALA A 37 31.76 2.16 -9.77
CA ALA A 37 30.55 2.96 -9.70
C ALA A 37 29.51 2.07 -9.01
N GLN A 38 29.72 1.85 -7.71
CA GLN A 38 28.64 1.63 -6.78
C GLN A 38 27.93 2.98 -6.76
N SER A 39 27.13 3.24 -7.80
CA SER A 39 25.98 4.09 -7.63
C SER A 39 25.29 3.51 -6.39
N PRO A 40 25.27 4.23 -5.25
CA PRO A 40 24.59 3.72 -4.09
C PRO A 40 23.16 3.47 -4.58
N ARG A 41 22.74 2.20 -4.59
CA ARG A 41 21.36 1.86 -4.85
C ARG A 41 20.59 2.45 -3.67
N VAL A 42 20.20 3.72 -3.79
CA VAL A 42 19.32 4.37 -2.83
C VAL A 42 18.00 3.66 -2.99
N THR A 43 17.80 2.63 -2.18
CA THR A 43 16.49 2.02 -2.02
C THR A 43 15.66 3.11 -1.37
N MET A 44 14.76 3.72 -2.14
CA MET A 44 13.89 4.78 -1.69
C MET A 44 12.86 4.19 -0.71
N LYS A 45 13.30 3.98 0.54
CA LYS A 45 12.42 3.60 1.64
C LYS A 45 11.82 4.88 2.20
N CYS A 46 10.59 4.75 2.70
CA CYS A 46 10.07 5.79 3.56
C CYS A 46 10.82 5.69 4.90
N ASP A 47 11.18 6.81 5.51
CA ASP A 47 11.73 6.85 6.85
C ASP A 47 11.10 8.05 7.55
N LYS A 48 10.62 7.87 8.79
CA LYS A 48 10.03 8.96 9.58
C LYS A 48 11.04 10.06 9.91
N GLY A 49 12.33 9.74 9.80
CA GLY A 49 13.44 10.63 10.13
C GLY A 49 13.86 11.57 9.00
N ASP A 50 13.78 11.22 7.71
CA ASP A 50 14.42 12.05 6.67
C ASP A 50 14.02 11.79 5.20
N LYS A 51 14.26 12.85 4.40
CA LYS A 51 14.45 13.02 2.93
C LYS A 51 13.38 12.57 1.92
N TYR A 52 12.63 11.50 2.16
CA TYR A 52 11.68 10.97 1.17
C TYR A 52 10.25 10.79 1.69
N PRO A 53 9.62 11.87 2.22
CA PRO A 53 8.26 11.79 2.77
C PRO A 53 7.20 11.44 1.72
N ARG A 54 7.51 11.64 0.42
CA ARG A 54 6.54 11.50 -0.67
C ARG A 54 6.49 10.12 -1.30
N VAL A 55 7.37 9.19 -0.94
CA VAL A 55 7.36 7.82 -1.51
C VAL A 55 6.03 7.13 -1.25
N CYS A 56 5.44 7.34 -0.07
CA CYS A 56 4.15 6.78 0.28
C CYS A 56 2.97 7.49 -0.40
N ALA A 57 3.17 8.72 -0.90
CA ALA A 57 2.14 9.45 -1.64
C ALA A 57 2.11 9.12 -3.15
N LEU A 58 3.03 8.27 -3.62
CA LEU A 58 3.04 7.83 -5.01
C LEU A 58 1.83 6.92 -5.30
N LYS A 59 1.26 7.06 -6.50
CA LYS A 59 0.20 6.18 -6.98
C LYS A 59 0.72 4.73 -7.01
N GLY A 60 -0.06 3.80 -6.45
CA GLY A 60 0.32 2.39 -6.32
C GLY A 60 1.03 2.05 -4.99
N SER A 61 1.30 3.03 -4.14
CA SER A 61 1.71 2.78 -2.76
C SER A 61 0.57 2.14 -1.95
N PHE A 62 0.90 1.30 -0.97
CA PHE A 62 -0.05 0.65 -0.06
C PHE A 62 -0.71 1.61 0.95
N GLY A 63 -0.30 2.88 0.95
CA GLY A 63 -0.91 3.95 1.74
C GLY A 63 0.06 5.11 1.92
N HIS A 64 -0.40 6.16 2.57
CA HIS A 64 0.33 7.43 2.68
C HIS A 64 1.23 7.50 3.92
N ASP A 65 1.03 6.59 4.88
CA ASP A 65 1.72 6.61 6.16
C ASP A 65 2.98 5.76 6.14
N CYS A 66 4.08 6.32 6.61
CA CYS A 66 5.31 5.56 6.77
C CYS A 66 5.36 4.88 8.15
N CYS A 67 5.22 3.56 8.19
CA CYS A 67 5.36 2.74 9.38
C CYS A 67 6.49 1.71 9.18
N ASN A 68 7.51 1.75 10.05
CA ASN A 68 8.64 0.80 10.03
C ASN A 68 9.27 0.61 8.63
N LYS A 69 9.53 1.73 7.94
CA LYS A 69 10.09 1.77 6.58
C LYS A 69 9.21 1.20 5.48
N ARG A 70 7.91 1.06 5.75
CA ARG A 70 6.89 0.60 4.81
C ARG A 70 5.77 1.63 4.73
N CYS A 71 5.25 1.80 3.52
CA CYS A 71 4.05 2.59 3.31
C CYS A 71 2.83 1.74 3.66
N VAL A 72 1.96 2.25 4.52
CA VAL A 72 0.72 1.62 4.95
C VAL A 72 -0.37 2.68 4.99
N ASN A 73 -1.63 2.24 5.07
CA ASN A 73 -2.76 3.14 5.26
C ASN A 73 -3.28 2.96 6.69
N VAL A 74 -3.03 3.92 7.57
CA VAL A 74 -3.48 3.80 8.98
C VAL A 74 -5.01 3.85 9.11
N MET A 75 -5.73 4.23 8.06
CA MET A 75 -7.19 4.30 8.08
C MET A 75 -7.87 2.95 7.83
N THR A 76 -7.14 1.99 7.24
CA THR A 76 -7.70 0.69 6.83
C THR A 76 -6.84 -0.52 7.20
N ASP A 77 -5.56 -0.32 7.52
CA ASP A 77 -4.66 -1.39 7.92
C ASP A 77 -4.92 -1.83 9.37
N LYS A 78 -5.40 -3.08 9.53
CA LYS A 78 -5.66 -3.71 10.83
C LYS A 78 -4.45 -3.72 11.77
N PHE A 79 -3.23 -3.73 11.24
CA PHE A 79 -2.00 -3.80 12.03
C PHE A 79 -1.43 -2.41 12.37
N ASN A 80 -1.95 -1.35 11.77
CA ASN A 80 -1.48 0.02 11.93
C ASN A 80 -2.65 1.02 12.10
N CYS A 81 -3.73 0.60 12.73
CA CYS A 81 -4.99 1.33 12.72
C CYS A 81 -4.93 2.62 13.56
N GLY A 82 -5.06 3.77 12.90
CA GLY A 82 -4.96 5.12 13.49
C GLY A 82 -3.54 5.55 13.86
N LYS A 83 -2.62 4.60 14.06
CA LYS A 83 -1.19 4.85 14.25
C LYS A 83 -0.36 3.60 13.98
N CYS A 84 0.90 3.79 13.60
CA CYS A 84 1.83 2.69 13.37
C CYS A 84 1.91 1.73 14.58
N GLY A 85 1.80 0.43 14.30
CA GLY A 85 1.89 -0.63 15.31
C GLY A 85 0.63 -0.81 16.18
N LYS A 86 -0.41 0.03 16.04
CA LYS A 86 -1.69 -0.19 16.72
C LYS A 86 -2.46 -1.28 15.99
N LYS A 87 -2.40 -2.49 16.52
CA LYS A 87 -3.12 -3.65 16.00
C LYS A 87 -4.53 -3.74 16.59
N CYS A 88 -5.54 -3.88 15.76
CA CYS A 88 -6.90 -4.20 16.19
C CYS A 88 -7.01 -5.66 16.69
N LYS A 89 -7.98 -5.93 17.57
CA LYS A 89 -8.22 -7.28 18.08
C LYS A 89 -8.61 -8.24 16.97
N TYR A 90 -8.67 -9.54 17.28
CA TYR A 90 -8.96 -10.57 16.28
C TYR A 90 -10.28 -10.32 15.54
N SER A 91 -11.36 -10.03 16.28
CA SER A 91 -12.71 -9.76 15.77
C SER A 91 -12.95 -8.32 15.29
N GLU A 92 -11.94 -7.46 15.36
CA GLU A 92 -12.05 -6.05 14.96
C GLU A 92 -11.40 -5.83 13.60
N MET A 93 -11.85 -4.82 12.88
CA MET A 93 -11.22 -4.31 11.67
C MET A 93 -10.90 -2.81 11.82
N CYS A 94 -10.04 -2.28 10.96
CA CYS A 94 -9.75 -0.86 10.98
C CYS A 94 -10.77 -0.10 10.12
N CYS A 95 -11.59 0.72 10.78
CA CYS A 95 -12.59 1.57 10.16
C CYS A 95 -12.22 3.03 10.42
N GLY A 96 -11.68 3.71 9.39
CA GLY A 96 -11.39 5.13 9.49
C GLY A 96 -10.34 5.48 10.55
N GLY A 97 -9.40 4.57 10.82
CA GLY A 97 -8.37 4.76 11.85
C GLY A 97 -8.78 4.32 13.26
N GLU A 98 -9.99 3.81 13.43
CA GLU A 98 -10.48 3.24 14.68
C GLU A 98 -10.74 1.73 14.53
N CYS A 99 -10.48 0.98 15.58
CA CYS A 99 -10.77 -0.45 15.59
C CYS A 99 -12.24 -0.62 15.95
N ALA A 100 -13.01 -1.19 15.03
CA ALA A 100 -14.43 -1.47 15.21
C ALA A 100 -14.70 -2.95 15.00
N ASN A 101 -15.64 -3.52 15.77
CA ASN A 101 -16.06 -4.90 15.60
C ASN A 101 -17.35 -4.94 14.79
N PRO A 102 -17.30 -5.32 13.50
CA PRO A 102 -18.49 -5.25 12.66
C PRO A 102 -19.60 -6.21 13.08
N SER A 103 -19.33 -7.16 13.99
CA SER A 103 -20.34 -8.09 14.48
C SER A 103 -21.25 -7.52 15.56
N VAL A 104 -20.84 -6.44 16.24
CA VAL A 104 -21.55 -5.89 17.41
C VAL A 104 -21.59 -4.36 17.45
N ASP A 105 -20.75 -3.69 16.67
CA ASP A 105 -20.71 -2.23 16.61
C ASP A 105 -21.84 -1.71 15.72
N GLU A 106 -22.77 -0.96 16.32
CA GLU A 106 -23.92 -0.37 15.64
C GLU A 106 -23.55 0.61 14.53
N LYS A 107 -22.39 1.27 14.61
CA LYS A 107 -21.91 2.23 13.61
C LYS A 107 -21.17 1.56 12.46
N HIS A 108 -20.74 0.32 12.65
CA HIS A 108 -19.92 -0.45 11.71
C HIS A 108 -20.51 -1.84 11.45
N CYS A 109 -21.84 -1.99 11.55
CA CYS A 109 -22.49 -3.28 11.55
C CYS A 109 -22.37 -3.96 10.18
N GLY A 110 -21.72 -5.12 10.14
CA GLY A 110 -21.42 -5.88 8.92
C GLY A 110 -20.27 -5.32 8.09
N ASN A 111 -20.07 -4.00 8.06
CA ASN A 111 -18.96 -3.35 7.36
C ASN A 111 -18.64 -1.96 7.94
N CYS A 112 -17.46 -1.43 7.66
CA CYS A 112 -17.07 -0.10 8.11
C CYS A 112 -18.06 0.98 7.65
N ASN A 113 -18.42 1.86 8.58
CA ASN A 113 -19.30 3.01 8.37
C ASN A 113 -20.71 2.62 7.91
N MET A 114 -21.14 1.40 8.22
CA MET A 114 -22.48 0.89 7.94
C MET A 114 -23.31 0.90 9.21
N LYS A 115 -23.93 2.05 9.52
CA LYS A 115 -24.86 2.18 10.64
C LYS A 115 -26.22 1.56 10.30
N CYS A 116 -26.87 0.93 11.27
CA CYS A 116 -28.28 0.55 11.17
C CYS A 116 -29.18 1.80 10.98
N LYS A 117 -30.22 1.70 10.13
CA LYS A 117 -31.05 2.85 9.70
C LYS A 117 -31.93 3.43 10.81
N THR A 118 -32.37 2.59 11.73
CA THR A 118 -33.16 2.92 12.93
C THR A 118 -32.27 2.72 14.17
N GLU A 119 -32.74 3.02 15.39
CA GLU A 119 -32.08 2.63 16.66
C GLU A 119 -32.09 1.08 16.82
N GLY A 120 -31.57 0.36 15.82
CA GLY A 120 -31.46 -1.08 15.74
C GLY A 120 -30.12 -1.54 16.27
N SER A 121 -30.13 -2.71 16.89
CA SER A 121 -28.94 -3.31 17.48
C SER A 121 -28.16 -4.12 16.44
N CYS A 122 -26.83 -4.12 16.55
CA CYS A 122 -25.98 -4.96 15.71
C CYS A 122 -25.76 -6.33 16.37
N VAL A 123 -26.24 -7.39 15.73
CA VAL A 123 -26.14 -8.76 16.24
C VAL A 123 -25.56 -9.66 15.16
N TYR A 124 -24.40 -10.26 15.45
CA TYR A 124 -23.64 -11.11 14.52
C TYR A 124 -23.35 -10.44 13.15
N GLY A 125 -23.24 -9.11 13.12
CA GLY A 125 -22.97 -8.34 11.91
C GLY A 125 -24.20 -8.06 11.06
N MET A 126 -25.38 -8.23 11.62
CA MET A 126 -26.66 -7.89 11.00
C MET A 126 -27.43 -6.94 11.91
N CYS A 127 -28.12 -5.98 11.31
CA CYS A 127 -29.00 -5.08 12.05
C CYS A 127 -30.29 -5.82 12.44
N SER A 128 -30.53 -5.93 13.74
CA SER A 128 -31.81 -6.34 14.30
C SER A 128 -32.65 -5.10 14.61
N TYR A 129 -33.94 -5.17 14.31
CA TYR A 129 -34.89 -4.10 14.57
C TYR A 129 -36.04 -4.67 15.39
N ASP A 130 -36.28 -4.10 16.57
CA ASP A 130 -37.45 -4.42 17.37
C ASP A 130 -38.65 -3.66 16.78
N TYR A 131 -39.71 -4.39 16.41
CA TYR A 131 -40.95 -3.87 15.83
C TYR A 131 -42.10 -3.91 16.83
#